data_AF-A0A7W9SLS0-F1
#
_entry.id   AF-A0A7W9SLS0-F1
#
_cell.length_a   1.000
_cell.length_b   1.000
_cell.length_c   1.000
_cell.angle_alpha   90.00
_cell.angle_beta   90.00
_cell.angle_gamma   90.00
#
_symmetry.space_group_name_H-M   'P 1'
#
loop_
_entity.id
_entity.type
_entity.pdbx_description
1 polymer ?
#
loop_
_entity_poly.entity_id
_entity_poly.type
_entity_poly.pdbx_seq_one_letter_code
_entity_poly.pdbx_strand_id
1 'polypeptide(L)'
;MNLPTSYKRWHLYGAGLESVRLETVPLVPPGPDEILMRHDACGICFSDIKIINLGGEHPRLTGRDLANNPVVMGHEVTLTVVAVGERRTDRFAVGQRFIVQADVYYKGTNLAYGYAITGGMSQYGLIGKELLDGDEGCYLLPLDESSNDAEGALVEPWACVEASYRWKHRTAPTADGDYLLIPTNLKVRLADDPAGRRSIVQNGVVPDPPHGKGYDDIYINGDAPAPEVFEAACKKLAKNGTVYVRVETPLARPVAVDVGRIHYDGHAYIGPKENQRNEILGGGVSWFIGAAGPMGMMHAQRALSLPEPPRLLLITDRHDARLQAVADRFGALAKERGVELILCNVRTGPEPDLKAIAPDGFDDIVVMVPSIEAIEQSFPHLAENGVLNVFAGVARGTTATIDVSDICFKNVRIVGTSGSSIADMYAVKEKLEAGTLATGDSLAAIGGLETFAEGLAAVKNSRFSGKTVIYPHVENLPLTALPDLKTVRPAVYEKLRDGQFWTDEAEAALSA
;
A
#
# COMPACT_ATOMS: atom_id res chain seq x y z
N MET A 1 -18.59 29.72 11.97
CA MET A 1 -17.28 30.20 11.47
C MET A 1 -17.56 31.06 10.24
N ASN A 2 -16.94 32.23 10.10
CA ASN A 2 -17.04 33.00 8.84
C ASN A 2 -16.08 32.35 7.83
N LEU A 3 -16.62 31.81 6.73
CA LEU A 3 -15.81 31.22 5.66
C LEU A 3 -15.06 32.34 4.91
N PRO A 4 -13.81 32.11 4.47
CA PRO A 4 -13.11 33.08 3.64
C PRO A 4 -13.76 33.18 2.24
N THR A 5 -13.54 34.29 1.54
CA THR A 5 -14.03 34.47 0.16
C THR A 5 -13.15 33.76 -0.88
N SER A 6 -11.91 33.43 -0.53
CA SER A 6 -10.94 32.72 -1.36
C SER A 6 -9.98 31.92 -0.49
N TYR A 7 -9.35 30.90 -1.08
CA TYR A 7 -8.41 30.03 -0.39
C TYR A 7 -7.33 29.51 -1.34
N LYS A 8 -6.24 28.96 -0.80
CA LYS A 8 -5.12 28.43 -1.57
C LYS A 8 -5.26 26.92 -1.83
N ARG A 9 -4.81 26.46 -3.00
CA ARG A 9 -4.64 25.03 -3.32
C ARG A 9 -3.60 24.81 -4.39
N TRP A 10 -3.07 23.59 -4.46
CA TRP A 10 -2.14 23.18 -5.50
C TRP A 10 -2.85 22.54 -6.68
N HIS A 11 -2.43 22.92 -7.88
CA HIS A 11 -2.86 22.34 -9.14
C HIS A 11 -1.70 21.68 -9.88
N LEU A 12 -1.97 20.52 -10.47
CA LEU A 12 -1.11 19.86 -11.44
C LEU A 12 -1.70 20.04 -12.84
N TYR A 13 -0.98 20.76 -13.71
CA TYR A 13 -1.41 21.08 -15.07
C TYR A 13 -0.85 20.16 -16.16
N GLY A 14 0.04 19.22 -15.80
CA GLY A 14 0.76 18.39 -16.76
C GLY A 14 1.72 17.43 -16.05
N ALA A 15 2.63 16.82 -16.80
CA ALA A 15 3.72 16.05 -16.21
C ALA A 15 4.83 16.97 -15.67
N GLY A 16 5.61 16.48 -14.71
CA GLY A 16 6.76 17.18 -14.12
C GLY A 16 6.42 18.10 -12.93
N LEU A 17 7.41 18.32 -12.07
CA LEU A 17 7.25 19.15 -10.86
C LEU A 17 7.00 20.63 -11.20
N GLU A 18 7.51 21.09 -12.34
CA GLU A 18 7.30 22.43 -12.90
C GLU A 18 5.84 22.71 -13.28
N SER A 19 5.03 21.65 -13.43
CA SER A 19 3.60 21.73 -13.73
C SER A 19 2.73 21.89 -12.47
N VAL A 20 3.34 21.91 -11.28
CA VAL A 20 2.66 22.05 -9.99
C VAL A 20 2.65 23.53 -9.59
N ARG A 21 1.47 24.10 -9.36
CA ARG A 21 1.29 25.54 -9.06
C ARG A 21 0.37 25.76 -7.86
N LEU A 22 0.79 26.65 -6.96
CA LEU A 22 -0.05 27.12 -5.86
C LEU A 22 -0.88 28.31 -6.34
N GLU A 23 -2.19 28.20 -6.22
CA GLU A 23 -3.12 29.23 -6.69
C GLU A 23 -4.13 29.61 -5.61
N THR A 24 -4.55 30.87 -5.62
CA THR A 24 -5.67 31.34 -4.82
C THR A 24 -6.94 31.25 -5.67
N VAL A 25 -7.94 30.52 -5.18
CA VAL A 25 -9.21 30.28 -5.86
C VAL A 25 -10.37 30.81 -5.02
N PRO A 26 -11.49 31.22 -5.63
CA PRO A 26 -12.67 31.63 -4.87
C PRO A 26 -13.24 30.44 -4.07
N LEU A 27 -13.74 30.70 -2.86
CA LEU A 27 -14.50 29.72 -2.11
C LEU A 27 -15.93 29.66 -2.65
N VAL A 28 -16.36 28.47 -3.04
CA VAL A 28 -17.72 28.21 -3.51
C VAL A 28 -18.48 27.51 -2.37
N PRO A 29 -19.62 28.04 -1.89
CA PRO A 29 -20.47 27.36 -0.92
C PRO A 29 -20.95 26.01 -1.46
N PRO A 30 -21.21 25.01 -0.59
CA PRO A 30 -21.70 23.71 -1.06
C PRO A 30 -23.08 23.85 -1.71
N GLY A 31 -23.29 23.13 -2.80
CA GLY A 31 -24.62 22.89 -3.33
C GLY A 31 -25.48 22.05 -2.37
N PRO A 32 -26.77 21.88 -2.65
CA PRO A 32 -27.69 21.16 -1.75
C PRO A 32 -27.29 19.72 -1.40
N ASP A 33 -26.62 19.01 -2.32
CA ASP A 33 -26.18 17.60 -2.14
C ASP A 33 -24.71 17.47 -1.73
N GLU A 34 -24.04 18.58 -1.45
CA GLU A 34 -22.60 18.63 -1.18
C GLU A 34 -22.32 19.00 0.28
N ILE A 35 -21.11 18.72 0.72
CA ILE A 35 -20.55 19.29 1.94
C ILE A 35 -19.24 20.00 1.61
N LEU A 36 -18.97 21.08 2.32
CA LEU A 36 -17.70 21.80 2.24
C LEU A 36 -16.83 21.38 3.42
N MET A 37 -15.64 20.91 3.09
CA MET A 37 -14.66 20.42 4.05
C MET A 37 -13.46 21.37 4.11
N ARG A 38 -12.96 21.59 5.32
CA ARG A 38 -11.62 22.14 5.58
C ARG A 38 -10.65 20.98 5.64
N HIS A 39 -9.56 21.03 4.88
CA HIS A 39 -8.50 20.02 4.96
C HIS A 39 -7.52 20.40 6.06
N ASP A 40 -7.39 19.56 7.08
CA ASP A 40 -6.66 19.89 8.31
C ASP A 40 -5.19 19.45 8.24
N ALA A 41 -4.95 18.23 7.73
CA ALA A 41 -3.63 17.68 7.47
C ALA A 41 -3.67 16.77 6.24
N CYS A 42 -2.59 16.74 5.45
CA CYS A 42 -2.47 15.86 4.31
C CYS A 42 -1.05 15.28 4.16
N GLY A 43 -0.93 13.96 4.16
CA GLY A 43 0.32 13.24 3.90
C GLY A 43 0.73 13.29 2.42
N ILE A 44 2.04 13.31 2.17
CA ILE A 44 2.59 13.16 0.81
C ILE A 44 2.93 11.68 0.57
N CYS A 45 2.38 11.12 -0.51
CA CYS A 45 2.59 9.74 -0.90
C CYS A 45 3.52 9.62 -2.11
N PHE A 46 4.16 8.45 -2.26
CA PHE A 46 4.92 8.15 -3.47
C PHE A 46 4.01 8.05 -4.71
N SER A 47 2.72 7.76 -4.53
CA SER A 47 1.75 7.78 -5.60
C SER A 47 1.55 9.19 -6.19
N ASP A 48 1.71 10.27 -5.41
CA ASP A 48 1.70 11.65 -5.94
C ASP A 48 2.85 11.86 -6.94
N ILE A 49 4.02 11.26 -6.68
CA ILE A 49 5.16 11.27 -7.62
C ILE A 49 4.82 10.54 -8.92
N LYS A 50 4.05 9.44 -8.85
CA LYS A 50 3.59 8.72 -10.05
C LYS A 50 2.63 9.58 -10.88
N ILE A 51 1.70 10.29 -10.24
CA ILE A 51 0.80 11.25 -10.90
C ILE A 51 1.63 12.33 -11.62
N ILE A 52 2.58 12.93 -10.93
CA ILE A 52 3.42 14.01 -11.48
C ILE A 52 4.27 13.51 -12.64
N ASN A 53 4.87 12.32 -12.55
CA ASN A 53 5.72 11.82 -13.62
C ASN A 53 4.92 11.47 -14.89
N LEU A 54 3.70 10.96 -14.75
CA LEU A 54 2.87 10.51 -15.89
C LEU A 54 1.93 11.60 -16.42
N GLY A 55 1.55 12.59 -15.60
CA GLY A 55 0.56 13.60 -15.97
C GLY A 55 -0.74 12.98 -16.49
N GLY A 56 -1.19 13.45 -17.66
CA GLY A 56 -2.43 12.97 -18.29
C GLY A 56 -2.37 11.51 -18.79
N GLU A 57 -1.17 10.91 -18.88
CA GLU A 57 -0.99 9.50 -19.23
C GLU A 57 -1.21 8.57 -18.03
N HIS A 58 -1.37 9.11 -16.82
CA HIS A 58 -1.66 8.28 -15.65
C HIS A 58 -2.98 7.52 -15.85
N PRO A 59 -3.06 6.19 -15.58
CA PRO A 59 -4.26 5.40 -15.84
C PRO A 59 -5.53 5.92 -15.16
N ARG A 60 -5.39 6.50 -13.96
CA ARG A 60 -6.50 7.14 -13.21
C ARG A 60 -6.88 8.54 -13.70
N LEU A 61 -6.14 9.12 -14.65
CA LEU A 61 -6.38 10.44 -15.24
C LEU A 61 -6.54 10.39 -16.77
N THR A 62 -6.61 9.19 -17.35
CA THR A 62 -6.66 9.00 -18.79
C THR A 62 -7.86 9.74 -19.39
N GLY A 63 -7.59 10.55 -20.42
CA GLY A 63 -8.62 11.36 -21.09
C GLY A 63 -8.94 12.69 -20.41
N ARG A 64 -8.30 13.02 -19.27
CA ARG A 64 -8.41 14.33 -18.62
C ARG A 64 -7.46 15.33 -19.30
N ASP A 65 -8.01 16.45 -19.72
CA ASP A 65 -7.22 17.60 -20.17
C ASP A 65 -6.71 18.38 -18.95
N LEU A 66 -5.48 18.10 -18.52
CA LEU A 66 -4.89 18.73 -17.34
C LEU A 66 -4.63 20.24 -17.52
N ALA A 67 -4.51 20.73 -18.77
CA ALA A 67 -4.27 22.14 -19.01
C ALA A 67 -5.51 22.99 -18.66
N ASN A 68 -6.70 22.47 -18.93
CA ASN A 68 -7.98 23.16 -18.69
C ASN A 68 -8.72 22.64 -17.45
N ASN A 69 -8.43 21.42 -17.00
CA ASN A 69 -9.02 20.79 -15.83
C ASN A 69 -7.91 20.15 -14.97
N PRO A 70 -7.10 20.97 -14.26
CA PRO A 70 -5.98 20.48 -13.48
C PRO A 70 -6.42 19.61 -12.31
N VAL A 71 -5.50 18.77 -11.83
CA VAL A 71 -5.71 17.90 -10.67
C VAL A 71 -5.30 18.62 -9.39
N VAL A 72 -6.06 18.45 -8.32
CA VAL A 72 -5.64 18.75 -6.95
C VAL A 72 -5.29 17.43 -6.29
N MET A 73 -4.01 17.24 -5.94
CA MET A 73 -3.48 15.99 -5.37
C MET A 73 -3.73 15.88 -3.86
N GLY A 74 -3.29 14.76 -3.27
CA GLY A 74 -3.39 14.48 -1.84
C GLY A 74 -4.59 13.59 -1.48
N HIS A 75 -4.30 12.38 -0.99
CA HIS A 75 -5.29 11.37 -0.64
C HIS A 75 -5.15 10.81 0.78
N GLU A 76 -4.05 11.14 1.45
CA GLU A 76 -3.81 10.81 2.85
C GLU A 76 -4.26 12.01 3.69
N VAL A 77 -5.52 12.08 4.15
CA VAL A 77 -6.07 13.38 4.61
C VAL A 77 -7.02 13.27 5.80
N THR A 78 -6.93 14.24 6.70
CA THR A 78 -7.95 14.55 7.72
C THR A 78 -8.70 15.82 7.34
N LEU A 79 -10.03 15.82 7.52
CA LEU A 79 -10.89 16.93 7.14
C LEU A 79 -12.04 17.18 8.11
N THR A 80 -12.38 18.45 8.27
CA THR A 80 -13.47 18.95 9.12
C THR A 80 -14.60 19.55 8.29
N VAL A 81 -15.86 19.19 8.56
CA VAL A 81 -17.05 19.79 7.93
C VAL A 81 -17.17 21.25 8.35
N VAL A 82 -17.22 22.17 7.39
CA VAL A 82 -17.40 23.62 7.65
C VAL A 82 -18.69 24.21 7.08
N ALA A 83 -19.33 23.53 6.11
CA ALA A 83 -20.69 23.81 5.69
C ALA A 83 -21.36 22.56 5.09
N VAL A 84 -22.68 22.48 5.19
CA VAL A 84 -23.47 21.31 4.77
C VAL A 84 -24.61 21.78 3.87
N GLY A 85 -24.78 21.15 2.72
CA GLY A 85 -25.92 21.36 1.83
C GLY A 85 -27.23 20.90 2.48
N GLU A 86 -28.33 21.56 2.15
CA GLU A 86 -29.66 21.32 2.74
C GLU A 86 -30.14 19.86 2.70
N ARG A 87 -29.69 19.05 1.73
CA ARG A 87 -30.08 17.64 1.58
C ARG A 87 -29.14 16.66 2.28
N ARG A 88 -28.17 17.18 3.05
CA ARG A 88 -27.14 16.38 3.76
C ARG A 88 -27.15 16.58 5.27
N THR A 89 -28.01 17.45 5.80
CA THR A 89 -28.05 17.83 7.23
C THR A 89 -28.52 16.72 8.16
N ASP A 90 -29.13 15.66 7.63
CA ASP A 90 -29.53 14.46 8.37
C ASP A 90 -28.34 13.53 8.68
N ARG A 91 -27.28 13.61 7.86
CA ARG A 91 -26.07 12.76 7.96
C ARG A 91 -24.84 13.51 8.42
N PHE A 92 -24.75 14.81 8.13
CA PHE A 92 -23.55 15.62 8.37
C PHE A 92 -23.86 16.89 9.15
N ALA A 93 -22.92 17.26 10.03
CA ALA A 93 -22.96 18.46 10.83
C ALA A 93 -21.60 19.17 10.82
N VAL A 94 -21.63 20.50 10.89
CA VAL A 94 -20.42 21.33 11.00
C VAL A 94 -19.64 20.94 12.25
N GLY A 95 -18.32 20.81 12.11
CA GLY A 95 -17.39 20.39 13.16
C GLY A 95 -17.06 18.91 13.17
N GLN A 96 -17.81 18.06 12.46
CA GLN A 96 -17.45 16.65 12.33
C GLN A 96 -16.14 16.48 11.56
N ARG A 97 -15.29 15.58 12.04
CA ARG A 97 -14.00 15.23 11.44
C ARG A 97 -14.09 13.89 10.74
N PHE A 98 -13.34 13.74 9.65
CA PHE A 98 -13.32 12.55 8.84
C PHE A 98 -11.92 12.28 8.27
N ILE A 99 -11.67 11.02 7.96
CA ILE A 99 -10.64 10.57 7.01
C ILE A 99 -11.33 10.07 5.73
N VAL A 100 -10.56 9.84 4.66
CA VAL A 100 -11.10 9.48 3.35
C VAL A 100 -10.54 8.14 2.87
N GLN A 101 -11.42 7.21 2.48
CA GLN A 101 -11.01 6.07 1.66
C GLN A 101 -10.73 6.56 0.23
N ALA A 102 -9.46 6.48 -0.20
CA ALA A 102 -9.02 7.10 -1.43
C ALA A 102 -9.54 6.41 -2.70
N ASP A 103 -9.70 5.09 -2.70
CA ASP A 103 -10.16 4.31 -3.87
C ASP A 103 -11.69 4.33 -3.99
N VAL A 104 -12.23 5.49 -4.37
CA VAL A 104 -13.66 5.73 -4.54
C VAL A 104 -14.16 5.08 -5.84
N TYR A 105 -15.23 4.28 -5.76
CA TYR A 105 -15.98 3.83 -6.94
C TYR A 105 -17.38 4.43 -6.95
N TYR A 106 -17.80 4.88 -8.13
CA TYR A 106 -19.15 5.38 -8.35
C TYR A 106 -19.66 4.90 -9.71
N LYS A 107 -20.74 4.12 -9.68
CA LYS A 107 -21.37 3.49 -10.84
C LYS A 107 -20.37 2.66 -11.66
N GLY A 108 -19.53 1.89 -10.97
CA GLY A 108 -18.50 1.02 -11.56
C GLY A 108 -17.28 1.75 -12.11
N THR A 109 -17.19 3.08 -11.93
CA THR A 109 -16.04 3.88 -12.36
C THR A 109 -15.18 4.25 -11.15
N ASN A 110 -13.87 4.04 -11.24
CA ASN A 110 -12.93 4.49 -10.21
C ASN A 110 -12.74 6.02 -10.32
N LEU A 111 -13.10 6.73 -9.27
CA LEU A 111 -13.01 8.19 -9.13
C LEU A 111 -12.12 8.56 -7.93
N ALA A 112 -10.92 7.98 -7.85
CA ALA A 112 -10.07 8.12 -6.67
C ALA A 112 -9.90 9.58 -6.19
N TYR A 113 -9.95 9.77 -4.87
CA TYR A 113 -9.75 11.05 -4.20
C TYR A 113 -8.29 11.50 -4.33
N GLY A 114 -8.05 12.77 -4.65
CA GLY A 114 -6.72 13.27 -5.04
C GLY A 114 -6.30 12.92 -6.47
N TYR A 115 -7.19 12.29 -7.25
CA TYR A 115 -7.02 12.04 -8.68
C TYR A 115 -8.17 12.67 -9.46
N ALA A 116 -9.28 11.92 -9.62
CA ALA A 116 -10.47 12.39 -10.31
C ALA A 116 -11.23 13.40 -9.44
N ILE A 117 -11.39 13.08 -8.16
CA ILE A 117 -11.96 13.97 -7.15
C ILE A 117 -10.84 14.83 -6.55
N THR A 118 -11.14 16.11 -6.29
CA THR A 118 -10.23 17.08 -5.66
C THR A 118 -9.66 16.56 -4.33
N GLY A 119 -8.33 16.54 -4.22
CA GLY A 119 -7.61 16.06 -3.04
C GLY A 119 -7.34 17.08 -1.94
N GLY A 120 -6.56 16.63 -0.95
CA GLY A 120 -6.24 17.34 0.30
C GLY A 120 -5.09 18.36 0.24
N MET A 121 -4.39 18.51 -0.91
CA MET A 121 -3.37 19.57 -1.09
C MET A 121 -4.04 20.91 -1.43
N SER A 122 -4.95 21.29 -0.56
CA SER A 122 -5.91 22.38 -0.67
C SER A 122 -6.31 22.82 0.73
N GLN A 123 -6.71 24.07 0.93
CA GLN A 123 -7.26 24.48 2.24
C GLN A 123 -8.71 24.00 2.42
N TYR A 124 -9.48 23.94 1.34
CA TYR A 124 -10.88 23.52 1.34
C TYR A 124 -11.22 22.65 0.12
N GLY A 125 -12.24 21.79 0.26
CA GLY A 125 -12.75 20.95 -0.83
C GLY A 125 -14.25 20.71 -0.73
N LEU A 126 -14.92 20.71 -1.87
CA LEU A 126 -16.30 20.26 -1.99
C LEU A 126 -16.34 18.75 -2.15
N ILE A 127 -17.20 18.09 -1.38
CA ILE A 127 -17.42 16.65 -1.43
C ILE A 127 -18.85 16.41 -1.90
N GLY A 128 -18.99 15.73 -3.05
CA GLY A 128 -20.25 15.45 -3.72
C GLY A 128 -20.69 14.00 -3.61
N LYS A 129 -21.80 13.68 -4.29
CA LYS A 129 -22.47 12.36 -4.30
C LYS A 129 -21.54 11.21 -4.67
N GLU A 130 -20.53 11.43 -5.51
CA GLU A 130 -19.58 10.41 -5.95
C GLU A 130 -18.85 9.77 -4.75
N LEU A 131 -18.59 10.57 -3.71
CA LEU A 131 -17.91 10.12 -2.49
C LEU A 131 -18.91 9.81 -1.36
N LEU A 132 -20.00 10.58 -1.26
CA LEU A 132 -21.00 10.43 -0.19
C LEU A 132 -21.96 9.25 -0.38
N ASP A 133 -22.22 8.88 -1.64
CA ASP A 133 -23.17 7.85 -2.08
C ASP A 133 -22.52 6.93 -3.14
N GLY A 134 -21.25 6.57 -2.91
CA GLY A 134 -20.46 5.67 -3.75
C GLY A 134 -20.96 4.22 -3.75
N ASP A 135 -20.31 3.37 -4.53
CA ASP A 135 -20.72 1.97 -4.72
C ASP A 135 -20.64 1.14 -3.43
N GLU A 136 -19.75 1.52 -2.51
CA GLU A 136 -19.62 0.94 -1.16
C GLU A 136 -20.28 1.82 -0.08
N GLY A 137 -21.08 2.80 -0.47
CA GLY A 137 -21.69 3.79 0.41
C GLY A 137 -20.82 5.04 0.58
N CYS A 138 -20.72 5.54 1.81
CA CYS A 138 -19.98 6.76 2.11
C CYS A 138 -18.50 6.45 2.31
N TYR A 139 -17.63 7.09 1.52
CA TYR A 139 -16.18 6.95 1.63
C TYR A 139 -15.52 7.91 2.65
N LEU A 140 -16.33 8.69 3.37
CA LEU A 140 -15.88 9.41 4.58
C LEU A 140 -16.05 8.53 5.79
N LEU A 141 -14.96 8.30 6.52
CA LEU A 141 -14.97 7.58 7.78
C LEU A 141 -14.84 8.61 8.91
N PRO A 142 -15.76 8.65 9.89
CA PRO A 142 -15.71 9.63 10.97
C PRO A 142 -14.38 9.49 11.73
N LEU A 143 -13.81 10.57 12.24
CA LEU A 143 -12.63 10.54 13.11
C LEU A 143 -13.01 11.17 14.44
N ASP A 144 -12.79 10.45 15.55
CA ASP A 144 -13.13 10.99 16.86
C ASP A 144 -12.10 12.02 17.38
N GLU A 145 -12.38 12.61 18.54
CA GLU A 145 -11.53 13.63 19.16
C GLU A 145 -10.26 13.07 19.80
N SER A 146 -10.11 11.74 19.90
CA SER A 146 -8.91 11.10 20.47
C SER A 146 -7.72 11.09 19.50
N SER A 147 -7.98 11.32 18.21
CA SER A 147 -6.95 11.30 17.17
C SER A 147 -6.61 12.71 16.69
N ASN A 148 -5.32 13.02 16.61
CA ASN A 148 -4.86 14.26 15.97
C ASN A 148 -4.93 14.18 14.43
N ASP A 149 -4.86 15.32 13.75
CA ASP A 149 -5.00 15.45 12.30
C ASP A 149 -3.90 14.73 11.53
N ALA A 150 -2.64 14.78 11.98
CA ALA A 150 -1.56 14.00 11.35
C ALA A 150 -1.79 12.49 11.47
N GLU A 151 -2.20 12.01 12.64
CA GLU A 151 -2.52 10.60 12.84
C GLU A 151 -3.66 10.12 11.93
N GLY A 152 -4.73 10.91 11.85
CA GLY A 152 -5.84 10.65 10.93
C GLY A 152 -5.38 10.62 9.46
N ALA A 153 -4.56 11.57 9.03
CA ALA A 153 -4.07 11.64 7.66
C ALA A 153 -3.21 10.43 7.31
N LEU A 154 -2.48 9.89 8.30
CA LEU A 154 -1.63 8.72 8.16
C LEU A 154 -2.37 7.38 8.27
N VAL A 155 -3.70 7.37 8.49
CA VAL A 155 -4.49 6.13 8.47
C VAL A 155 -4.45 5.45 7.10
N GLU A 156 -4.54 6.21 5.99
CA GLU A 156 -4.52 5.63 4.63
C GLU A 156 -3.26 4.83 4.31
N PRO A 157 -2.03 5.35 4.52
CA PRO A 157 -0.84 4.58 4.24
C PRO A 157 -0.70 3.40 5.21
N TRP A 158 -1.17 3.53 6.46
CA TRP A 158 -1.21 2.41 7.41
C TRP A 158 -2.22 1.33 6.99
N ALA A 159 -3.34 1.70 6.37
CA ALA A 159 -4.31 0.75 5.85
C ALA A 159 -3.71 -0.08 4.72
N CYS A 160 -2.87 0.52 3.87
CA CYS A 160 -2.10 -0.23 2.87
C CYS A 160 -1.13 -1.24 3.53
N VAL A 161 -0.45 -0.84 4.61
CA VAL A 161 0.43 -1.74 5.37
C VAL A 161 -0.37 -2.91 5.95
N GLU A 162 -1.47 -2.64 6.65
CA GLU A 162 -2.33 -3.68 7.25
C GLU A 162 -2.97 -4.61 6.22
N ALA A 163 -3.44 -4.06 5.10
CA ALA A 163 -4.01 -4.84 4.00
C ALA A 163 -3.03 -5.91 3.50
N SER A 164 -1.73 -5.59 3.46
CA SER A 164 -0.68 -6.51 3.02
C SER A 164 -0.52 -7.78 3.87
N TYR A 165 -1.03 -7.77 5.11
CA TYR A 165 -0.97 -8.91 6.03
C TYR A 165 -2.34 -9.56 6.28
N ARG A 166 -3.41 -8.95 5.78
CA ARG A 166 -4.80 -9.39 6.02
C ARG A 166 -5.49 -9.98 4.79
N TRP A 167 -4.82 -9.90 3.65
CA TRP A 167 -5.39 -10.31 2.38
C TRP A 167 -5.77 -11.79 2.36
N LYS A 168 -7.01 -12.09 1.98
CA LYS A 168 -7.52 -13.46 1.89
C LYS A 168 -7.61 -13.87 0.43
N HIS A 169 -6.84 -14.88 0.06
CA HIS A 169 -6.97 -15.51 -1.25
C HIS A 169 -8.08 -16.55 -1.21
N ARG A 170 -8.76 -16.69 -2.36
CA ARG A 170 -9.65 -17.82 -2.60
C ARG A 170 -8.84 -19.12 -2.55
N THR A 171 -9.29 -20.08 -1.76
CA THR A 171 -8.63 -21.39 -1.61
C THR A 171 -9.37 -22.52 -2.33
N ALA A 172 -10.58 -22.25 -2.83
CA ALA A 172 -11.42 -23.22 -3.53
C ALA A 172 -11.79 -22.72 -4.94
N PRO A 173 -11.99 -23.62 -5.93
CA PRO A 173 -12.37 -23.31 -7.30
C PRO A 173 -13.57 -22.35 -7.40
N THR A 174 -13.61 -21.52 -8.45
CA THR A 174 -14.84 -20.82 -8.82
C THR A 174 -15.82 -21.78 -9.49
N ALA A 175 -17.09 -21.78 -9.06
CA ALA A 175 -18.10 -22.67 -9.63
C ALA A 175 -18.48 -22.31 -11.08
N ASP A 176 -18.42 -21.01 -11.41
CA ASP A 176 -18.84 -20.46 -12.70
C ASP A 176 -17.66 -19.87 -13.51
N GLY A 177 -16.42 -20.22 -13.17
CA GLY A 177 -15.22 -19.72 -13.86
C GLY A 177 -14.72 -20.66 -14.95
N ASP A 178 -13.98 -20.09 -15.91
CA ASP A 178 -13.26 -20.89 -16.91
C ASP A 178 -12.04 -21.54 -16.26
N TYR A 179 -11.80 -22.82 -16.52
CA TYR A 179 -10.68 -23.53 -15.92
C TYR A 179 -9.85 -24.34 -16.93
N LEU A 180 -8.54 -24.29 -16.73
CA LEU A 180 -7.56 -25.03 -17.52
C LEU A 180 -7.01 -26.21 -16.72
N LEU A 181 -7.00 -27.38 -17.34
CA LEU A 181 -6.29 -28.55 -16.83
C LEU A 181 -4.98 -28.73 -17.59
N ILE A 182 -3.90 -28.88 -16.84
CA ILE A 182 -2.58 -29.29 -17.35
C ILE A 182 -2.37 -30.73 -16.87
N PRO A 183 -2.92 -31.74 -17.58
CA PRO A 183 -2.76 -33.13 -17.19
C PRO A 183 -1.35 -33.58 -17.54
N THR A 184 -0.66 -34.14 -16.56
CA THR A 184 0.63 -34.79 -16.79
C THR A 184 0.56 -36.30 -16.58
N ASN A 185 -0.47 -36.79 -15.86
CA ASN A 185 -0.93 -38.18 -15.88
C ASN A 185 -2.46 -38.27 -15.97
N LEU A 186 -3.00 -38.83 -17.06
CA LEU A 186 -4.43 -38.90 -17.43
C LEU A 186 -5.32 -39.80 -16.53
N LYS A 187 -4.99 -39.99 -15.25
CA LYS A 187 -5.76 -40.83 -14.31
C LYS A 187 -6.84 -40.09 -13.52
N VAL A 188 -6.97 -38.77 -13.70
CA VAL A 188 -8.00 -37.99 -13.01
C VAL A 188 -9.35 -38.19 -13.72
N ARG A 189 -10.34 -38.76 -13.02
CA ARG A 189 -11.74 -38.71 -13.47
C ARG A 189 -12.20 -37.26 -13.39
N LEU A 190 -12.36 -36.63 -14.54
CA LEU A 190 -12.89 -35.28 -14.63
C LEU A 190 -14.41 -35.32 -14.47
N ALA A 191 -14.96 -34.44 -13.65
CA ALA A 191 -16.41 -34.28 -13.54
C ALA A 191 -17.02 -33.86 -14.89
N ASP A 192 -18.32 -34.09 -15.05
CA ASP A 192 -19.07 -33.57 -16.20
C ASP A 192 -18.99 -32.04 -16.21
N ASP A 193 -18.74 -31.47 -17.39
CA ASP A 193 -18.66 -30.02 -17.62
C ASP A 193 -19.79 -29.60 -18.57
N PRO A 194 -21.05 -29.58 -18.10
CA PRO A 194 -22.19 -29.21 -18.94
C PRO A 194 -22.14 -27.75 -19.40
N ALA A 195 -21.35 -26.90 -18.74
CA ALA A 195 -21.18 -25.49 -19.06
C ALA A 195 -20.07 -25.22 -20.10
N GLY A 196 -19.27 -26.23 -20.48
CA GLY A 196 -18.19 -26.09 -21.47
C GLY A 196 -17.10 -25.11 -21.05
N ARG A 197 -16.82 -24.99 -19.75
CA ARG A 197 -15.86 -24.04 -19.16
C ARG A 197 -14.45 -24.62 -19.06
N ARG A 198 -14.30 -25.92 -19.33
CA ARG A 198 -13.05 -26.65 -19.24
C ARG A 198 -12.24 -26.59 -20.52
N SER A 199 -10.98 -26.24 -20.34
CA SER A 199 -9.91 -26.42 -21.32
C SER A 199 -8.90 -27.45 -20.83
N ILE A 200 -8.26 -28.17 -21.75
CA ILE A 200 -7.22 -29.16 -21.43
C ILE A 200 -6.01 -28.90 -22.31
N VAL A 201 -4.81 -28.83 -21.72
CA VAL A 201 -3.56 -28.78 -22.48
C VAL A 201 -3.35 -30.09 -23.23
N GLN A 202 -3.11 -30.01 -24.54
CA GLN A 202 -2.84 -31.17 -25.39
C GLN A 202 -1.56 -30.95 -26.18
N ASN A 203 -0.66 -31.94 -26.17
CA ASN A 203 0.63 -31.89 -26.88
C ASN A 203 1.44 -30.61 -26.56
N GLY A 204 1.38 -30.12 -25.31
CA GLY A 204 2.04 -28.89 -24.87
C GLY A 204 1.38 -27.58 -25.34
N VAL A 205 0.25 -27.65 -26.04
CA VAL A 205 -0.49 -26.46 -26.51
C VAL A 205 -1.51 -26.01 -25.46
N VAL A 206 -1.42 -24.75 -25.06
CA VAL A 206 -2.36 -24.11 -24.13
C VAL A 206 -3.51 -23.45 -24.92
N PRO A 207 -4.75 -23.99 -24.86
CA PRO A 207 -5.91 -23.42 -25.57
C PRO A 207 -6.33 -22.05 -25.00
N ASP A 208 -7.14 -21.31 -25.75
CA ASP A 208 -7.75 -20.07 -25.28
C ASP A 208 -8.94 -20.35 -24.32
N PRO A 209 -9.21 -19.44 -23.36
CA PRO A 209 -10.33 -19.59 -22.44
C PRO A 209 -11.67 -19.53 -23.19
N PRO A 210 -12.64 -20.41 -22.88
CA PRO A 210 -13.92 -20.51 -23.58
C PRO A 210 -14.69 -19.18 -23.70
N HIS A 211 -14.63 -18.31 -22.69
CA HIS A 211 -15.36 -17.04 -22.65
C HIS A 211 -14.48 -15.80 -22.85
N GLY A 212 -13.19 -15.98 -23.19
CA GLY A 212 -12.29 -14.88 -23.59
C GLY A 212 -11.83 -13.94 -22.47
N LYS A 213 -12.15 -14.19 -21.20
CA LYS A 213 -11.80 -13.33 -20.05
C LYS A 213 -10.50 -13.72 -19.32
N GLY A 214 -9.84 -14.79 -19.77
CA GLY A 214 -8.80 -15.49 -19.03
C GLY A 214 -9.38 -16.70 -18.26
N TYR A 215 -8.52 -17.58 -17.77
CA TYR A 215 -8.90 -18.67 -16.88
C TYR A 215 -8.99 -18.15 -15.44
N ASP A 216 -10.07 -18.46 -14.74
CA ASP A 216 -10.22 -18.18 -13.31
C ASP A 216 -9.40 -19.18 -12.48
N ASP A 217 -9.27 -20.41 -12.99
CA ASP A 217 -8.57 -21.49 -12.32
C ASP A 217 -7.66 -22.29 -13.28
N ILE A 218 -6.42 -22.55 -12.88
CA ILE A 218 -5.50 -23.44 -13.60
C ILE A 218 -5.11 -24.58 -12.66
N TYR A 219 -5.34 -25.82 -13.08
CA TYR A 219 -4.98 -27.01 -12.31
C TYR A 219 -3.83 -27.74 -12.97
N ILE A 220 -2.76 -27.93 -12.21
CA ILE A 220 -1.64 -28.78 -12.57
C ILE A 220 -1.71 -29.99 -11.64
N ASN A 221 -1.82 -31.19 -12.19
CA ASN A 221 -1.90 -32.42 -11.41
C ASN A 221 -1.12 -33.57 -12.07
N GLY A 222 -0.17 -34.14 -11.33
CA GLY A 222 0.68 -35.27 -11.75
C GLY A 222 2.16 -34.88 -11.86
N ASP A 223 2.90 -35.43 -12.82
CA ASP A 223 4.27 -34.99 -13.12
C ASP A 223 4.37 -33.47 -13.40
N ALA A 224 5.54 -32.87 -13.24
CA ALA A 224 5.73 -31.47 -13.63
C ALA A 224 5.50 -31.26 -15.14
N PRO A 225 4.75 -30.23 -15.57
CA PRO A 225 4.67 -29.87 -16.98
C PRO A 225 6.01 -29.29 -17.45
N ALA A 226 6.19 -29.22 -18.77
CA ALA A 226 7.28 -28.43 -19.33
C ALA A 226 7.17 -26.97 -18.85
N PRO A 227 8.28 -26.32 -18.43
CA PRO A 227 8.29 -24.93 -17.97
C PRO A 227 7.56 -23.95 -18.90
N GLU A 228 7.70 -24.13 -20.21
CA GLU A 228 7.08 -23.27 -21.23
C GLU A 228 5.55 -23.41 -21.25
N VAL A 229 5.02 -24.59 -20.93
CA VAL A 229 3.57 -24.85 -20.81
C VAL A 229 3.02 -24.15 -19.58
N PHE A 230 3.74 -24.21 -18.45
CA PHE A 230 3.38 -23.49 -17.23
C PHE A 230 3.31 -21.97 -17.49
N GLU A 231 4.37 -21.41 -18.06
CA GLU A 231 4.46 -19.97 -18.36
C GLU A 231 3.37 -19.53 -19.36
N ALA A 232 3.09 -20.33 -20.39
CA ALA A 232 2.03 -20.05 -21.35
C ALA A 232 0.63 -20.09 -20.71
N ALA A 233 0.40 -21.00 -19.76
CA ALA A 233 -0.85 -21.09 -19.01
C ALA A 233 -1.05 -19.86 -18.10
N CYS A 234 -0.02 -19.48 -17.32
CA CYS A 234 -0.09 -18.32 -16.42
C CYS A 234 -0.35 -17.00 -17.15
N LYS A 235 0.12 -16.84 -18.41
CA LYS A 235 -0.20 -15.67 -19.24
C LYS A 235 -1.70 -15.52 -19.52
N LYS A 236 -2.45 -16.62 -19.51
CA LYS A 236 -3.91 -16.64 -19.76
C LYS A 236 -4.75 -16.60 -18.50
N LEU A 237 -4.16 -16.38 -17.32
CA LEU A 237 -4.88 -16.24 -16.06
C LEU A 237 -5.72 -14.95 -16.06
N ALA A 238 -6.94 -15.01 -15.55
CA ALA A 238 -7.85 -13.87 -15.37
C ALA A 238 -7.46 -13.05 -14.12
N LYS A 239 -8.06 -11.86 -13.97
CA LYS A 239 -7.99 -11.10 -12.70
C LYS A 239 -8.55 -11.97 -11.57
N ASN A 240 -7.86 -12.00 -10.43
CA ASN A 240 -8.10 -12.88 -9.27
C ASN A 240 -7.99 -14.38 -9.58
N GLY A 241 -7.33 -14.74 -10.69
CA GLY A 241 -7.17 -16.12 -11.09
C GLY A 241 -6.19 -16.87 -10.17
N THR A 242 -6.42 -18.17 -10.01
CA THR A 242 -5.64 -19.04 -9.12
C THR A 242 -5.00 -20.19 -9.90
N VAL A 243 -3.72 -20.46 -9.62
CA VAL A 243 -2.99 -21.62 -10.12
C VAL A 243 -2.81 -22.62 -8.99
N TYR A 244 -3.43 -23.79 -9.12
CA TYR A 244 -3.25 -24.91 -8.22
C TYR A 244 -2.09 -25.77 -8.72
N VAL A 245 -0.94 -25.61 -8.07
CA VAL A 245 0.29 -26.34 -8.38
C VAL A 245 0.28 -27.62 -7.56
N ARG A 246 0.03 -28.76 -8.19
CA ARG A 246 0.12 -30.09 -7.55
C ARG A 246 0.98 -31.00 -8.40
N VAL A 247 2.29 -30.89 -8.23
CA VAL A 247 3.27 -31.67 -8.98
C VAL A 247 3.90 -32.76 -8.12
N GLU A 248 4.14 -33.93 -8.70
CA GLU A 248 4.83 -35.07 -8.06
C GLU A 248 6.36 -34.95 -8.16
N THR A 249 6.84 -34.21 -9.16
CA THR A 249 8.25 -33.93 -9.42
C THR A 249 8.48 -32.41 -9.57
N PRO A 250 9.68 -31.88 -9.26
CA PRO A 250 10.01 -30.49 -9.55
C PRO A 250 9.96 -30.16 -11.05
N LEU A 251 9.64 -28.91 -11.39
CA LEU A 251 9.83 -28.43 -12.76
C LEU A 251 11.31 -28.50 -13.14
N ALA A 252 11.59 -28.69 -14.44
CA ALA A 252 12.96 -28.84 -14.94
C ALA A 252 13.85 -27.60 -14.72
N ARG A 253 13.24 -26.42 -14.50
CA ARG A 253 13.89 -25.16 -14.15
C ARG A 253 12.90 -24.21 -13.47
N PRO A 254 13.40 -23.17 -12.77
CA PRO A 254 12.60 -21.99 -12.44
C PRO A 254 11.89 -21.39 -13.66
N VAL A 255 10.73 -20.78 -13.43
CA VAL A 255 9.81 -20.25 -14.46
C VAL A 255 9.58 -18.75 -14.31
N ALA A 256 9.24 -18.08 -15.40
CA ALA A 256 8.84 -16.68 -15.39
C ALA A 256 7.42 -16.52 -14.81
N VAL A 257 7.34 -15.88 -13.64
CA VAL A 257 6.09 -15.56 -12.93
C VAL A 257 5.85 -14.05 -13.00
N ASP A 258 4.67 -13.63 -13.47
CA ASP A 258 4.27 -12.22 -13.50
C ASP A 258 3.94 -11.71 -12.09
N VAL A 259 4.96 -11.18 -11.42
CA VAL A 259 4.86 -10.61 -10.07
C VAL A 259 4.04 -9.33 -10.03
N GLY A 260 3.94 -8.61 -11.16
CA GLY A 260 3.06 -7.45 -11.27
C GLY A 260 1.60 -7.84 -11.18
N ARG A 261 1.21 -8.98 -11.77
CA ARG A 261 -0.16 -9.50 -11.67
C ARG A 261 -0.45 -10.19 -10.34
N ILE A 262 0.55 -10.71 -9.62
CA ILE A 262 0.39 -11.07 -8.20
C ILE A 262 -0.03 -9.82 -7.40
N HIS A 263 0.70 -8.72 -7.55
CA HIS A 263 0.48 -7.49 -6.79
C HIS A 263 -0.82 -6.75 -7.17
N TYR A 264 -1.14 -6.63 -8.46
CA TYR A 264 -2.23 -5.77 -8.93
C TYR A 264 -3.49 -6.51 -9.39
N ASP A 265 -3.38 -7.79 -9.74
CA ASP A 265 -4.51 -8.58 -10.24
C ASP A 265 -4.91 -9.69 -9.25
N GLY A 266 -4.23 -9.84 -8.11
CA GLY A 266 -4.57 -10.84 -7.11
C GLY A 266 -4.31 -12.28 -7.56
N HIS A 267 -3.36 -12.48 -8.48
CA HIS A 267 -2.97 -13.83 -8.90
C HIS A 267 -2.43 -14.64 -7.72
N ALA A 268 -2.93 -15.85 -7.56
CA ALA A 268 -2.51 -16.77 -6.51
C ALA A 268 -1.88 -18.05 -7.08
N TYR A 269 -0.89 -18.57 -6.36
CA TYR A 269 -0.28 -19.88 -6.62
C TYR A 269 -0.39 -20.71 -5.34
N ILE A 270 -1.06 -21.86 -5.42
CA ILE A 270 -1.46 -22.64 -4.25
C ILE A 270 -0.97 -24.08 -4.41
N GLY A 271 -0.24 -24.56 -3.39
CA GLY A 271 0.25 -25.94 -3.30
C GLY A 271 -0.82 -26.94 -2.84
N PRO A 272 -0.45 -28.22 -2.65
CA PRO A 272 -1.36 -29.25 -2.17
C PRO A 272 -1.61 -29.19 -0.66
N LYS A 273 -0.67 -28.64 0.12
CA LYS A 273 -0.80 -28.40 1.56
C LYS A 273 -1.49 -27.05 1.79
N GLU A 274 -2.28 -26.95 2.84
CA GLU A 274 -2.95 -25.70 3.19
C GLU A 274 -1.96 -24.76 3.88
N ASN A 275 -1.60 -23.66 3.20
CA ASN A 275 -0.94 -22.50 3.80
C ASN A 275 -1.81 -21.28 3.51
N GLN A 276 -2.38 -20.67 4.56
CA GLN A 276 -3.16 -19.44 4.47
C GLN A 276 -2.50 -18.28 5.22
N ARG A 277 -1.22 -18.42 5.60
CA ARG A 277 -0.51 -17.40 6.36
C ARG A 277 -0.24 -16.19 5.48
N ASN A 278 -0.62 -15.02 5.98
CA ASN A 278 -0.26 -13.73 5.41
C ASN A 278 0.34 -12.79 6.48
N GLU A 279 0.29 -13.19 7.76
CA GLU A 279 0.84 -12.45 8.89
C GLU A 279 2.29 -12.89 9.17
N ILE A 280 3.08 -11.96 9.71
CA ILE A 280 4.43 -12.24 10.22
C ILE A 280 4.35 -13.34 11.28
N LEU A 281 5.25 -14.32 11.21
CA LEU A 281 5.26 -15.42 12.16
C LEU A 281 5.82 -14.96 13.52
N GLY A 282 4.99 -15.05 14.57
CA GLY A 282 5.42 -14.83 15.95
C GLY A 282 6.56 -15.78 16.33
N GLY A 283 7.64 -15.24 16.89
CA GLY A 283 8.86 -16.00 17.19
C GLY A 283 9.66 -16.46 15.96
N GLY A 284 9.24 -16.10 14.75
CA GLY A 284 9.93 -16.43 13.49
C GLY A 284 11.07 -15.48 13.14
N VAL A 285 11.68 -15.71 11.97
CA VAL A 285 12.76 -14.89 11.41
C VAL A 285 12.25 -14.15 10.18
N SER A 286 12.27 -12.81 10.24
CA SER A 286 11.74 -11.97 9.17
C SER A 286 12.84 -11.15 8.50
N TRP A 287 12.77 -11.00 7.17
CA TRP A 287 13.67 -10.17 6.38
C TRP A 287 12.90 -9.13 5.57
N PHE A 288 13.10 -7.85 5.89
CA PHE A 288 12.52 -6.74 5.15
C PHE A 288 13.57 -6.07 4.24
N ILE A 289 13.24 -5.98 2.95
CA ILE A 289 14.15 -5.51 1.89
C ILE A 289 13.75 -4.12 1.41
N GLY A 290 14.70 -3.18 1.48
CA GLY A 290 14.48 -1.77 1.17
C GLY A 290 13.58 -1.07 2.18
N ALA A 291 13.67 -1.49 3.44
CA ALA A 291 12.69 -1.17 4.47
C ALA A 291 13.11 -0.01 5.41
N ALA A 292 14.08 0.82 5.01
CA ALA A 292 14.45 2.01 5.79
C ALA A 292 13.78 3.30 5.26
N GLY A 293 12.91 3.19 4.26
CA GLY A 293 12.03 4.29 3.81
C GLY A 293 10.71 4.36 4.61
N PRO A 294 9.79 5.28 4.23
CA PRO A 294 8.60 5.56 5.04
C PRO A 294 7.71 4.34 5.27
N MET A 295 7.36 3.62 4.20
CA MET A 295 6.57 2.39 4.30
C MET A 295 7.32 1.31 5.10
N GLY A 296 8.64 1.21 4.92
CA GLY A 296 9.43 0.21 5.63
C GLY A 296 9.51 0.43 7.13
N MET A 297 9.60 1.69 7.57
CA MET A 297 9.49 2.01 8.99
C MET A 297 8.11 1.66 9.56
N MET A 298 7.03 1.84 8.79
CA MET A 298 5.68 1.44 9.23
C MET A 298 5.58 -0.09 9.35
N HIS A 299 6.11 -0.85 8.37
CA HIS A 299 6.17 -2.31 8.46
C HIS A 299 7.03 -2.78 9.65
N ALA A 300 8.18 -2.14 9.90
CA ALA A 300 9.07 -2.45 11.02
C ALA A 300 8.38 -2.17 12.36
N GLN A 301 7.78 -0.99 12.54
CA GLN A 301 6.99 -0.65 13.70
C GLN A 301 5.89 -1.68 13.92
N ARG A 302 5.11 -2.00 12.88
CA ARG A 302 4.06 -3.01 12.94
C ARG A 302 4.56 -4.35 13.46
N ALA A 303 5.64 -4.87 12.87
CA ALA A 303 6.20 -6.18 13.23
C ALA A 303 6.64 -6.22 14.71
N LEU A 304 7.25 -5.15 15.21
CA LEU A 304 7.68 -5.02 16.60
C LEU A 304 6.50 -4.86 17.58
N SER A 305 5.41 -4.24 17.11
CA SER A 305 4.19 -3.99 17.89
C SER A 305 3.18 -5.15 17.87
N LEU A 306 3.43 -6.23 17.12
CA LEU A 306 2.57 -7.42 17.15
C LEU A 306 2.49 -8.02 18.57
N PRO A 307 1.34 -8.61 18.96
CA PRO A 307 1.22 -9.33 20.23
C PRO A 307 2.34 -10.37 20.41
N GLU A 308 2.65 -11.10 19.34
CA GLU A 308 3.78 -12.01 19.23
C GLU A 308 4.68 -11.53 18.08
N PRO A 309 5.73 -10.74 18.37
CA PRO A 309 6.65 -10.26 17.34
C PRO A 309 7.55 -11.40 16.83
N PRO A 310 8.21 -11.25 15.66
CA PRO A 310 9.25 -12.18 15.25
C PRO A 310 10.41 -12.15 16.26
N ARG A 311 11.15 -13.26 16.40
CA ARG A 311 12.33 -13.27 17.29
C ARG A 311 13.51 -12.49 16.69
N LEU A 312 13.56 -12.38 15.37
CA LEU A 312 14.62 -11.68 14.63
C LEU A 312 14.02 -10.92 13.45
N LEU A 313 14.44 -9.67 13.28
CA LEU A 313 14.08 -8.82 12.15
C LEU A 313 15.36 -8.31 11.47
N LEU A 314 15.63 -8.81 10.26
CA LEU A 314 16.67 -8.31 9.37
C LEU A 314 16.08 -7.21 8.48
N ILE A 315 16.63 -6.00 8.54
CA ILE A 315 16.31 -4.90 7.62
C ILE A 315 17.52 -4.62 6.75
N THR A 316 17.31 -4.66 5.43
CA THR A 316 18.32 -4.30 4.44
C THR A 316 17.90 -3.03 3.70
N ASP A 317 18.83 -2.10 3.50
CA ASP A 317 18.63 -0.90 2.68
C ASP A 317 19.95 -0.47 2.02
N ARG A 318 19.94 0.58 1.20
CA ARG A 318 21.10 1.12 0.49
C ARG A 318 21.65 2.41 1.14
N HIS A 319 20.97 2.94 2.16
CA HIS A 319 21.26 4.25 2.73
C HIS A 319 21.55 4.15 4.24
N ASP A 320 22.79 4.44 4.64
CA ASP A 320 23.22 4.38 6.05
C ASP A 320 22.41 5.31 6.95
N ALA A 321 22.13 6.55 6.49
CA ALA A 321 21.35 7.51 7.25
C ALA A 321 19.91 7.03 7.55
N ARG A 322 19.32 6.25 6.64
CA ARG A 322 17.98 5.68 6.84
C ARG A 322 18.01 4.50 7.80
N LEU A 323 19.01 3.63 7.69
CA LEU A 323 19.21 2.53 8.65
C LEU A 323 19.47 3.09 10.05
N GLN A 324 20.25 4.16 10.17
CA GLN A 324 20.43 4.85 11.46
C GLN A 324 19.10 5.37 12.01
N ALA A 325 18.24 5.97 11.17
CA ALA A 325 16.91 6.40 11.62
C ALA A 325 16.04 5.22 12.09
N VAL A 326 16.14 4.04 11.47
CA VAL A 326 15.45 2.83 11.96
C VAL A 326 16.00 2.44 13.34
N ALA A 327 17.31 2.46 13.54
CA ALA A 327 17.93 2.17 14.83
C ALA A 327 17.49 3.15 15.92
N ASP A 328 17.50 4.44 15.63
CA ASP A 328 17.18 5.51 16.58
C ASP A 328 15.72 5.46 17.03
N ARG A 329 14.81 5.09 16.12
CA ARG A 329 13.37 5.01 16.41
C ARG A 329 12.96 3.67 17.04
N PHE A 330 13.48 2.56 16.53
CA PHE A 330 12.95 1.23 16.83
C PHE A 330 13.92 0.32 17.57
N GLY A 331 15.18 0.71 17.77
CA GLY A 331 16.15 -0.11 18.50
C GLY A 331 15.76 -0.36 19.96
N ALA A 332 15.24 0.66 20.64
CA ALA A 332 14.75 0.53 22.02
C ALA A 332 13.52 -0.39 22.09
N LEU A 333 12.55 -0.21 21.18
CA LEU A 333 11.37 -1.06 21.08
C LEU A 333 11.75 -2.52 20.76
N ALA A 334 12.63 -2.75 19.80
CA ALA A 334 13.09 -4.10 19.46
C ALA A 334 13.71 -4.81 20.68
N LYS A 335 14.56 -4.10 21.44
CA LYS A 335 15.16 -4.63 22.67
C LYS A 335 14.12 -4.92 23.75
N GLU A 336 13.16 -4.02 23.96
CA GLU A 336 12.06 -4.21 24.92
C GLU A 336 11.21 -5.43 24.56
N ARG A 337 10.94 -5.61 23.27
CA ARG A 337 10.11 -6.71 22.73
C ARG A 337 10.90 -8.02 22.54
N GLY A 338 12.18 -8.05 22.88
CA GLY A 338 13.04 -9.24 22.76
C GLY A 338 13.34 -9.63 21.31
N VAL A 339 13.27 -8.69 20.37
CA VAL A 339 13.52 -8.89 18.95
C VAL A 339 14.98 -8.54 18.62
N GLU A 340 15.70 -9.48 18.02
CA GLU A 340 17.02 -9.20 17.46
C GLU A 340 16.88 -8.38 16.16
N LEU A 341 17.20 -7.09 16.24
CA LEU A 341 17.16 -6.18 15.09
C LEU A 341 18.53 -6.11 14.40
N ILE A 342 18.61 -6.62 13.17
CA ILE A 342 19.83 -6.58 12.35
C ILE A 342 19.61 -5.58 11.21
N LEU A 343 20.50 -4.59 11.10
CA LEU A 343 20.44 -3.56 10.07
C LEU A 343 21.66 -3.68 9.16
N CYS A 344 21.43 -3.81 7.85
CA CYS A 344 22.50 -4.02 6.88
C CYS A 344 22.38 -3.09 5.67
N ASN A 345 23.49 -2.42 5.35
CA ASN A 345 23.60 -1.67 4.10
C ASN A 345 24.15 -2.57 2.99
N VAL A 346 23.33 -2.87 1.98
CA VAL A 346 23.69 -3.78 0.88
C VAL A 346 24.57 -3.12 -0.20
N ARG A 347 24.90 -1.83 -0.07
CA ARG A 347 25.78 -1.10 -1.01
C ARG A 347 27.16 -0.83 -0.42
N THR A 348 27.24 -0.47 0.85
CA THR A 348 28.48 -0.01 1.51
C THR A 348 28.94 -0.92 2.64
N GLY A 349 28.05 -1.77 3.16
CA GLY A 349 28.35 -2.72 4.22
C GLY A 349 28.76 -4.10 3.68
N PRO A 350 29.25 -4.98 4.57
CA PRO A 350 29.40 -6.40 4.22
C PRO A 350 28.02 -7.00 3.93
N GLU A 351 27.95 -7.90 2.95
CA GLU A 351 26.76 -8.70 2.72
C GLU A 351 26.41 -9.50 3.99
N PRO A 352 25.13 -9.55 4.38
CA PRO A 352 24.73 -10.30 5.56
C PRO A 352 24.91 -11.79 5.28
N ASP A 353 25.47 -12.54 6.23
CA ASP A 353 25.50 -14.00 6.15
C ASP A 353 24.09 -14.55 6.44
N LEU A 354 23.28 -14.64 5.38
CA LEU A 354 21.89 -15.06 5.46
C LEU A 354 21.75 -16.48 6.05
N LYS A 355 22.74 -17.36 5.84
CA LYS A 355 22.70 -18.73 6.37
C LYS A 355 23.04 -18.77 7.86
N ALA A 356 23.90 -17.88 8.34
CA ALA A 356 24.14 -17.72 9.77
C ALA A 356 22.91 -17.10 10.49
N ILE A 357 22.25 -16.14 9.86
CA ILE A 357 21.06 -15.46 10.41
C ILE A 357 19.85 -16.40 10.43
N ALA A 358 19.61 -17.10 9.33
CA ALA A 358 18.44 -17.92 9.08
C ALA A 358 18.84 -19.29 8.50
N PRO A 359 19.41 -20.20 9.32
CA PRO A 359 19.94 -21.48 8.84
C PRO A 359 18.89 -22.38 8.19
N ASP A 360 17.64 -22.28 8.65
CA ASP A 360 16.49 -23.02 8.13
C ASP A 360 15.67 -22.18 7.11
N GLY A 361 16.14 -20.99 6.77
CA GLY A 361 15.42 -20.00 5.95
C GLY A 361 14.63 -18.98 6.77
N PHE A 362 14.08 -17.99 6.08
CA PHE A 362 13.23 -16.94 6.65
C PHE A 362 11.76 -17.36 6.59
N ASP A 363 11.06 -17.18 7.70
CA ASP A 363 9.60 -17.38 7.75
C ASP A 363 8.90 -16.30 6.93
N ASP A 364 9.42 -15.07 6.97
CA ASP A 364 8.84 -13.92 6.28
C ASP A 364 9.89 -13.17 5.51
N ILE A 365 9.61 -12.89 4.24
CA ILE A 365 10.40 -11.95 3.44
C ILE A 365 9.44 -10.89 2.90
N VAL A 366 9.70 -9.62 3.17
CA VAL A 366 8.87 -8.50 2.71
C VAL A 366 9.69 -7.58 1.82
N VAL A 367 9.31 -7.49 0.55
CA VAL A 367 10.03 -6.71 -0.47
C VAL A 367 9.33 -5.37 -0.67
N MET A 368 10.00 -4.28 -0.29
CA MET A 368 9.45 -2.91 -0.32
C MET A 368 10.12 -2.02 -1.38
N VAL A 369 10.93 -2.63 -2.24
CA VAL A 369 11.51 -2.00 -3.43
C VAL A 369 11.03 -2.68 -4.70
N PRO A 370 10.72 -1.92 -5.78
CA PRO A 370 10.26 -2.49 -7.05
C PRO A 370 11.46 -3.09 -7.83
N SER A 371 12.04 -4.16 -7.30
CA SER A 371 13.26 -4.79 -7.81
C SER A 371 13.04 -6.27 -8.05
N ILE A 372 13.09 -6.68 -9.32
CA ILE A 372 13.01 -8.10 -9.71
C ILE A 372 14.18 -8.88 -9.15
N GLU A 373 15.38 -8.29 -9.19
CA GLU A 373 16.58 -8.88 -8.59
C GLU A 373 16.37 -9.19 -7.09
N ALA A 374 15.75 -8.27 -6.33
CA ALA A 374 15.50 -8.50 -4.91
C ALA A 374 14.50 -9.62 -4.67
N ILE A 375 13.48 -9.75 -5.53
CA ILE A 375 12.49 -10.83 -5.46
C ILE A 375 13.15 -12.18 -5.78
N GLU A 376 13.89 -12.26 -6.89
CA GLU A 376 14.56 -13.49 -7.34
C GLU A 376 15.65 -13.96 -6.38
N GLN A 377 16.45 -13.03 -5.83
CA GLN A 377 17.51 -13.36 -4.89
C GLN A 377 16.97 -13.77 -3.51
N SER A 378 15.83 -13.22 -3.08
CA SER A 378 15.30 -13.50 -1.74
C SER A 378 14.41 -14.74 -1.67
N PHE A 379 13.67 -15.07 -2.74
CA PHE A 379 12.76 -16.22 -2.77
C PHE A 379 13.40 -17.57 -2.33
N PRO A 380 14.61 -17.94 -2.79
CA PRO A 380 15.26 -19.20 -2.38
C PRO A 380 15.56 -19.31 -0.88
N HIS A 381 15.57 -18.19 -0.15
CA HIS A 381 15.84 -18.14 1.28
C HIS A 381 14.60 -18.33 2.16
N LEU A 382 13.42 -18.56 1.58
CA LEU A 382 12.22 -18.90 2.36
C LEU A 382 12.38 -20.25 3.07
N ALA A 383 11.96 -20.29 4.34
CA ALA A 383 11.78 -21.51 5.12
C ALA A 383 10.57 -22.32 4.62
N GLU A 384 10.41 -23.56 5.13
CA GLU A 384 9.16 -24.30 4.94
C GLU A 384 7.98 -23.50 5.50
N ASN A 385 6.88 -23.40 4.75
CA ASN A 385 5.72 -22.54 5.03
C ASN A 385 6.02 -21.03 5.02
N GLY A 386 7.16 -20.62 4.47
CA GLY A 386 7.58 -19.23 4.34
C GLY A 386 6.66 -18.39 3.44
N VAL A 387 6.60 -17.09 3.70
CA VAL A 387 5.80 -16.13 2.93
C VAL A 387 6.70 -15.04 2.35
N LEU A 388 6.66 -14.89 1.03
CA LEU A 388 7.22 -13.73 0.34
C LEU A 388 6.12 -12.71 0.05
N ASN A 389 6.16 -11.58 0.74
CA ASN A 389 5.26 -10.46 0.53
C ASN A 389 5.92 -9.42 -0.40
N VAL A 390 5.45 -9.37 -1.65
CA VAL A 390 5.84 -8.37 -2.65
C VAL A 390 4.98 -7.12 -2.47
N PHE A 391 5.32 -6.35 -1.45
CA PHE A 391 4.62 -5.10 -1.12
C PHE A 391 4.91 -3.99 -2.14
N ALA A 392 6.11 -3.95 -2.72
CA ALA A 392 6.43 -2.97 -3.75
C ALA A 392 5.69 -3.26 -5.06
N GLY A 393 4.94 -2.28 -5.54
CA GLY A 393 4.26 -2.39 -6.82
C GLY A 393 5.23 -2.42 -8.00
N VAL A 394 5.29 -3.57 -8.69
CA VAL A 394 6.01 -3.78 -9.96
C VAL A 394 5.00 -3.84 -11.12
N ALA A 395 5.33 -3.24 -12.27
CA ALA A 395 4.36 -3.09 -13.37
C ALA A 395 3.80 -4.45 -13.84
N ARG A 396 2.52 -4.50 -14.21
CA ARG A 396 1.91 -5.69 -14.85
C ARG A 396 2.72 -6.12 -16.08
N GLY A 397 2.89 -7.42 -16.27
CA GLY A 397 3.75 -7.97 -17.32
C GLY A 397 5.22 -8.08 -16.92
N THR A 398 5.60 -7.59 -15.73
CA THR A 398 6.96 -7.75 -15.21
C THR A 398 7.10 -9.11 -14.56
N THR A 399 8.03 -9.93 -15.04
CA THR A 399 8.23 -11.30 -14.57
C THR A 399 9.48 -11.44 -13.70
N ALA A 400 9.40 -12.31 -12.69
CA ALA A 400 10.54 -12.82 -11.91
C ALA A 400 10.71 -14.32 -12.17
N THR A 401 11.94 -14.80 -12.15
CA THR A 401 12.34 -16.20 -12.32
C THR A 401 12.24 -16.92 -10.98
N ILE A 402 11.19 -17.73 -10.81
CA ILE A 402 10.83 -18.35 -9.54
C ILE A 402 10.77 -19.87 -9.68
N ASP A 403 11.33 -20.60 -8.72
CA ASP A 403 11.09 -22.04 -8.62
C ASP A 403 9.74 -22.32 -7.96
N VAL A 404 8.69 -22.36 -8.79
CA VAL A 404 7.32 -22.63 -8.32
C VAL A 404 7.15 -24.04 -7.74
N SER A 405 8.14 -24.93 -7.89
CA SER A 405 8.14 -26.24 -7.23
C SER A 405 8.15 -26.11 -5.72
N ASP A 406 8.80 -25.06 -5.18
CA ASP A 406 8.84 -24.80 -3.73
C ASP A 406 7.45 -24.53 -3.14
N ILE A 407 6.49 -24.06 -3.95
CA ILE A 407 5.08 -23.91 -3.52
C ILE A 407 4.47 -25.28 -3.18
N CYS A 408 4.89 -26.35 -3.87
CA CYS A 408 4.48 -27.71 -3.55
C CYS A 408 5.29 -28.34 -2.43
N PHE A 409 6.61 -28.26 -2.53
CA PHE A 409 7.52 -29.07 -1.70
C PHE A 409 7.88 -28.40 -0.37
N LYS A 410 8.02 -27.07 -0.36
CA LYS A 410 8.25 -26.27 0.85
C LYS A 410 7.00 -25.56 1.36
N ASN A 411 5.87 -25.66 0.65
CA ASN A 411 4.61 -25.01 1.02
C ASN A 411 4.72 -23.48 1.16
N VAL A 412 5.62 -22.85 0.39
CA VAL A 412 5.82 -21.39 0.44
C VAL A 412 4.69 -20.65 -0.28
N ARG A 413 4.49 -19.38 0.07
CA ARG A 413 3.54 -18.47 -0.61
C ARG A 413 4.25 -17.24 -1.14
N ILE A 414 3.69 -16.70 -2.23
CA ILE A 414 3.97 -15.35 -2.71
C ILE A 414 2.66 -14.58 -2.60
N VAL A 415 2.70 -13.43 -1.92
CA VAL A 415 1.56 -12.53 -1.76
C VAL A 415 1.95 -11.14 -2.24
N GLY A 416 0.97 -10.36 -2.68
CA GLY A 416 1.15 -8.97 -3.06
C GLY A 416 -0.20 -8.27 -3.01
N THR A 417 -0.21 -7.02 -2.57
CA THR A 417 -1.44 -6.23 -2.40
C THR A 417 -1.19 -4.81 -2.84
N SER A 418 -2.21 -4.19 -3.44
CA SER A 418 -2.16 -2.80 -3.87
C SER A 418 -3.33 -2.03 -3.28
N GLY A 419 -3.04 -0.90 -2.63
CA GLY A 419 -4.03 -0.10 -1.94
C GLY A 419 -4.62 -0.80 -0.71
N SER A 420 -5.75 -0.27 -0.24
CA SER A 420 -6.50 -0.77 0.91
C SER A 420 -8.00 -0.70 0.63
N SER A 421 -8.77 -1.58 1.26
CA SER A 421 -10.23 -1.51 1.23
C SER A 421 -10.76 -0.55 2.31
N ILE A 422 -12.03 -0.15 2.21
CA ILE A 422 -12.69 0.61 3.28
C ILE A 422 -12.66 -0.13 4.63
N ALA A 423 -12.71 -1.47 4.60
CA ALA A 423 -12.62 -2.29 5.81
C ALA A 423 -11.22 -2.26 6.44
N ASP A 424 -10.16 -2.13 5.63
CA ASP A 424 -8.80 -1.97 6.14
C ASP A 424 -8.60 -0.59 6.77
N MET A 425 -9.21 0.47 6.18
CA MET A 425 -9.24 1.81 6.77
C MET A 425 -9.91 1.82 8.14
N TYR A 426 -11.10 1.21 8.25
CA TYR A 426 -11.78 1.08 9.55
C TYR A 426 -10.93 0.34 10.57
N ALA A 427 -10.27 -0.75 10.17
CA ALA A 427 -9.46 -1.51 11.10
C ALA A 427 -8.22 -0.77 11.62
N VAL A 428 -7.59 0.08 10.79
CA VAL A 428 -6.50 0.95 11.26
C VAL A 428 -7.02 2.06 12.15
N LYS A 429 -8.11 2.71 11.74
CA LYS A 429 -8.77 3.76 12.53
C LYS A 429 -9.16 3.24 13.92
N GLU A 430 -9.77 2.06 14.00
CA GLU A 430 -10.14 1.44 15.29
C GLU A 430 -8.90 1.16 16.16
N LYS A 431 -7.79 0.72 15.56
CA LYS A 431 -6.52 0.52 16.30
C LYS A 431 -5.95 1.84 16.81
N LEU A 432 -6.05 2.90 16.02
CA LEU A 432 -5.62 4.25 16.37
C LEU A 432 -6.43 4.78 17.56
N GLU A 433 -7.76 4.81 17.45
CA GLU A 433 -8.65 5.31 18.51
C GLU A 433 -8.59 4.44 19.78
N ALA A 434 -8.29 3.15 19.65
CA ALA A 434 -8.04 2.28 20.80
C ALA A 434 -6.63 2.46 21.43
N GLY A 435 -5.76 3.29 20.84
CA GLY A 435 -4.38 3.50 21.29
C GLY A 435 -3.46 2.30 21.09
N THR A 436 -3.86 1.33 20.26
CA THR A 436 -3.08 0.10 19.97
C THR A 436 -2.14 0.28 18.78
N LEU A 437 -2.29 1.36 18.01
CA LEU A 437 -1.40 1.75 16.92
C LEU A 437 -1.26 3.27 16.88
N ALA A 438 -0.05 3.78 17.11
CA ALA A 438 0.27 5.18 16.91
C ALA A 438 0.65 5.43 15.44
N THR A 439 -0.30 5.88 14.61
CA THR A 439 -0.04 6.09 13.17
C THR A 439 0.97 7.22 12.94
N GLY A 440 0.96 8.21 13.83
CA GLY A 440 1.85 9.39 13.86
C GLY A 440 3.32 9.05 14.09
N ASP A 441 3.63 7.87 14.62
CA ASP A 441 5.02 7.40 14.77
C ASP A 441 5.71 7.15 13.42
N SER A 442 4.97 7.17 12.31
CA SER A 442 5.55 7.15 10.96
C SER A 442 5.97 8.55 10.47
N LEU A 443 5.50 9.63 11.11
CA LEU A 443 5.81 11.01 10.74
C LEU A 443 7.29 11.31 10.93
N ALA A 444 7.90 12.01 9.97
CA ALA A 444 9.28 12.45 10.02
C ALA A 444 9.49 13.92 9.67
N ALA A 445 8.54 14.55 8.96
CA ALA A 445 8.60 15.96 8.61
C ALA A 445 7.21 16.58 8.51
N ILE A 446 7.13 17.87 8.80
CA ILE A 446 5.92 18.67 8.66
C ILE A 446 6.19 19.92 7.81
N GLY A 447 5.16 20.46 7.18
CA GLY A 447 5.24 21.69 6.40
C GLY A 447 3.89 22.38 6.26
N GLY A 448 3.89 23.67 5.94
CA GLY A 448 2.68 24.40 5.55
C GLY A 448 2.33 24.16 4.08
N LEU A 449 1.14 24.59 3.64
CA LEU A 449 0.68 24.36 2.26
C LEU A 449 1.70 24.82 1.22
N GLU A 450 2.35 25.96 1.44
CA GLU A 450 3.35 26.55 0.55
C GLU A 450 4.54 25.64 0.27
N THR A 451 4.77 24.63 1.10
CA THR A 451 5.94 23.75 1.01
C THR A 451 5.69 22.48 0.21
N PHE A 452 4.48 22.24 -0.29
CA PHE A 452 4.12 20.98 -0.94
C PHE A 452 5.04 20.61 -2.12
N ALA A 453 5.41 21.56 -2.99
CA ALA A 453 6.35 21.31 -4.08
C ALA A 453 7.76 20.89 -3.58
N GLU A 454 8.25 21.50 -2.49
CA GLU A 454 9.48 21.06 -1.83
C GLU A 454 9.30 19.67 -1.20
N GLY A 455 8.14 19.41 -0.60
CA GLY A 455 7.78 18.10 -0.03
C GLY A 455 7.79 16.98 -1.07
N LEU A 456 7.23 17.23 -2.26
CA LEU A 456 7.29 16.30 -3.39
C LEU A 456 8.73 16.02 -3.82
N ALA A 457 9.56 17.07 -3.91
CA ALA A 457 10.98 16.91 -4.20
C ALA A 457 11.71 16.13 -3.08
N ALA A 458 11.35 16.34 -1.82
CA ALA A 458 11.91 15.63 -0.68
C ALA A 458 11.55 14.14 -0.70
N VAL A 459 10.31 13.78 -1.04
CA VAL A 459 9.88 12.38 -1.23
C VAL A 459 10.63 11.74 -2.40
N LYS A 460 10.67 12.40 -3.57
CA LYS A 460 11.39 11.91 -4.76
C LYS A 460 12.87 11.65 -4.48
N ASN A 461 13.51 12.56 -3.73
CA ASN A 461 14.93 12.49 -3.40
C ASN A 461 15.21 11.78 -2.08
N SER A 462 14.22 11.13 -1.47
CA SER A 462 14.42 10.31 -0.29
C SER A 462 14.99 11.07 0.93
N ARG A 463 14.72 12.38 1.03
CA ARG A 463 15.31 13.29 2.04
C ARG A 463 14.93 12.93 3.48
N PHE A 464 13.67 12.55 3.70
CA PHE A 464 13.18 12.12 5.01
C PHE A 464 13.03 10.60 5.04
N SER A 465 13.32 9.99 6.20
CA SER A 465 13.17 8.55 6.41
C SER A 465 11.71 8.14 6.49
N GLY A 466 10.84 8.99 7.05
CA GLY A 466 9.42 8.73 7.28
C GLY A 466 8.47 9.60 6.46
N LYS A 467 7.21 9.61 6.88
CA LYS A 467 6.13 10.33 6.22
C LYS A 467 6.28 11.83 6.39
N THR A 468 5.85 12.57 5.38
CA THR A 468 5.78 14.04 5.40
C THR A 468 4.31 14.44 5.42
N VAL A 469 3.91 15.27 6.38
CA VAL A 469 2.54 15.80 6.49
C VAL A 469 2.53 17.30 6.25
N ILE A 470 1.59 17.75 5.43
CA ILE A 470 1.34 19.15 5.14
C ILE A 470 0.12 19.60 5.92
N TYR A 471 0.22 20.71 6.63
CA TYR A 471 -0.90 21.36 7.33
C TYR A 471 -1.39 22.56 6.52
N PRO A 472 -2.53 22.46 5.80
CA PRO A 472 -2.93 23.49 4.84
C PRO A 472 -3.22 24.87 5.45
N HIS A 473 -3.53 24.93 6.75
CA HIS A 473 -3.92 26.16 7.46
C HIS A 473 -2.84 26.71 8.39
N VAL A 474 -1.69 26.04 8.52
CA VAL A 474 -0.57 26.54 9.32
C VAL A 474 0.35 27.36 8.43
N GLU A 475 0.19 28.68 8.51
CA GLU A 475 0.99 29.62 7.72
C GLU A 475 2.44 29.68 8.17
N ASN A 476 3.34 30.01 7.24
CA ASN A 476 4.77 30.24 7.51
C ASN A 476 5.47 29.06 8.21
N LEU A 477 5.02 27.83 7.94
CA LEU A 477 5.64 26.59 8.40
C LEU A 477 6.56 26.04 7.30
N PRO A 478 7.89 26.21 7.40
CA PRO A 478 8.81 25.63 6.41
C PRO A 478 8.83 24.10 6.52
N LEU A 479 9.23 23.43 5.44
CA LEU A 479 9.36 21.97 5.44
C LEU A 479 10.49 21.55 6.39
N THR A 480 10.11 20.95 7.51
CA THR A 480 10.99 20.75 8.65
C THR A 480 10.92 19.32 9.15
N ALA A 481 12.07 18.66 9.30
CA ALA A 481 12.14 17.37 9.95
C ALA A 481 11.81 17.51 11.46
N LEU A 482 11.19 16.52 12.08
CA LEU A 482 10.81 16.62 13.49
C LEU A 482 11.98 17.01 14.43
N PRO A 483 13.19 16.44 14.30
CA PRO A 483 14.33 16.84 15.14
C PRO A 483 14.80 18.29 14.94
N ASP A 484 14.50 18.90 13.79
CA ASP A 484 14.87 20.27 13.45
C ASP A 484 13.86 21.30 13.97
N LEU A 485 12.69 20.86 14.45
CA LEU A 485 11.71 21.74 15.10
C LEU A 485 12.29 22.42 16.35
N LYS A 486 13.33 21.85 16.98
CA LYS A 486 14.05 22.48 18.09
C LYS A 486 14.54 23.91 17.76
N THR A 487 14.76 24.20 16.47
CA THR A 487 15.20 25.51 15.99
C THR A 487 14.05 26.29 15.34
N VAL A 488 13.16 25.62 14.60
CA VAL A 488 12.11 26.27 13.81
C VAL A 488 10.84 26.56 14.61
N ARG A 489 10.47 25.66 15.53
CA ARG A 489 9.31 25.73 16.44
C ARG A 489 9.64 25.07 17.79
N PRO A 490 10.47 25.70 18.65
CA PRO A 490 10.94 25.07 19.89
C PRO A 490 9.80 24.58 20.80
N ALA A 491 8.71 25.35 20.90
CA ALA A 491 7.54 24.99 21.71
C ALA A 491 6.85 23.70 21.22
N VAL A 492 6.88 23.42 19.92
CA VAL A 492 6.36 22.16 19.34
C VAL A 492 7.33 21.02 19.62
N TYR A 493 8.64 21.27 19.43
CA TYR A 493 9.68 20.26 19.66
C TYR A 493 9.69 19.72 21.09
N GLU A 494 9.50 20.60 22.09
CA GLU A 494 9.43 20.22 23.50
C GLU A 494 8.26 19.27 23.83
N LYS A 495 7.28 19.14 22.93
CA LYS A 495 6.13 18.25 23.08
C LYS A 495 6.29 16.91 22.36
N LEU A 496 7.32 16.75 21.54
CA LEU A 496 7.59 15.46 20.88
C LEU A 496 7.98 14.41 21.92
N ARG A 497 7.48 13.18 21.76
CA ARG A 497 7.94 12.05 22.55
C ARG A 497 9.35 11.67 22.10
N ASP A 498 10.28 11.64 23.03
CA ASP A 498 11.72 11.35 22.82
C ASP A 498 12.40 12.24 21.76
N GLY A 499 11.84 13.41 21.44
CA GLY A 499 12.32 14.28 20.37
C GLY A 499 12.19 13.69 18.95
N GLN A 500 11.46 12.58 18.81
CA GLN A 500 11.40 11.79 17.56
C GLN A 500 9.98 11.48 17.09
N PHE A 501 8.99 11.47 17.98
CA PHE A 501 7.63 11.03 17.68
C PHE A 501 6.63 12.16 17.90
N TRP A 502 5.70 12.28 16.96
CA TRP A 502 4.60 13.25 17.01
C TRP A 502 3.62 12.89 18.12
N THR A 503 2.97 13.90 18.70
CA THR A 503 2.05 13.76 19.84
C THR A 503 0.90 14.75 19.71
N ASP A 504 -0.18 14.51 20.44
CA ASP A 504 -1.31 15.43 20.52
C ASP A 504 -0.88 16.81 21.05
N GLU A 505 0.02 16.84 22.03
CA GLU A 505 0.55 18.09 22.58
C GLU A 505 1.39 18.86 21.56
N ALA A 506 2.14 18.16 20.70
CA ALA A 506 2.90 18.79 19.63
C ALA A 506 1.97 19.41 18.58
N GLU A 507 0.89 18.72 18.22
CA GLU A 507 -0.07 19.27 17.25
C GLU A 507 -0.90 20.42 17.80
N ALA A 508 -1.31 20.33 19.07
CA ALA A 508 -1.97 21.43 19.76
C ALA A 508 -1.05 22.68 19.83
N ALA A 509 0.24 22.48 20.10
CA ALA A 509 1.23 23.55 20.10
C ALA A 509 1.54 24.11 18.69
N LEU A 510 1.32 23.33 17.64
CA LEU A 510 1.47 23.78 16.26
C LEU A 510 0.30 24.68 15.84
N SER A 511 -0.89 24.41 16.37
CA SER A 511 -2.14 25.11 16.07
C SER A 511 -2.39 26.35 16.94
N ALA A 512 -1.56 26.56 17.97
CA ALA A 512 -1.59 27.70 18.89
C ALA A 512 -0.69 28.85 18.39
#